data_AF-A0A1W7MDI5-F1
#
_entry.id   AF-A0A1W7MDI5-F1
#
_cell.length_a   1.000
_cell.length_b   1.000
_cell.length_c   1.000
_cell.angle_alpha   90.00
_cell.angle_beta   90.00
_cell.angle_gamma   90.00
#
_symmetry.space_group_name_H-M   'P 1'
#
loop_
_entity.id
_entity.type
_entity.pdbx_description
1 polymer ?
#
loop_
_entity_poly.entity_id
_entity_poly.type
_entity_poly.pdbx_seq_one_letter_code
_entity_poly.pdbx_strand_id
1 'polypeptide(L)'
;MSPPSPPESGTEVPAGEADASLTGTLRALIDDGQTLFEAELAYARARATYGWGRAKGIVALLLLALAFAFFTLVALVVGLLLALTPLLTPWGALAFVGLGLGGLAAACFATAVGRFRKARAALLGKGTET
;
A
#
# COMPACT_ATOMS: atom_id res chain seq x y z
N MET A 1 19.63 -76.81 29.55
CA MET A 1 18.60 -75.79 29.85
C MET A 1 19.33 -74.48 30.13
N SER A 2 19.64 -73.71 29.10
CA SER A 2 20.34 -72.41 29.24
C SER A 2 19.32 -71.30 29.48
N PRO A 3 19.65 -70.27 30.29
CA PRO A 3 18.73 -69.17 30.64
C PRO A 3 18.44 -68.23 29.46
N PRO A 4 17.35 -67.44 29.51
CA PRO A 4 17.02 -66.44 28.50
C PRO A 4 18.04 -65.30 28.49
N SER A 5 18.43 -64.87 27.29
CA SER A 5 19.26 -63.68 27.07
C SER A 5 18.50 -62.39 27.46
N PRO A 6 19.18 -61.38 28.02
CA PRO A 6 18.58 -60.10 28.41
C PRO A 6 18.18 -59.24 27.21
N PRO A 7 17.30 -58.22 27.39
CA PRO A 7 16.92 -57.30 26.33
C PRO A 7 18.08 -56.35 25.99
N GLU A 8 18.87 -56.71 24.98
CA GLU A 8 19.91 -55.85 24.42
C GLU A 8 19.33 -55.04 23.26
N SER A 9 19.04 -53.77 23.51
CA SER A 9 19.48 -52.64 22.69
C SER A 9 18.63 -51.42 23.06
N GLY A 10 19.10 -50.66 24.05
CA GLY A 10 18.79 -49.25 24.08
C GLY A 10 19.25 -48.66 22.76
N THR A 11 18.32 -48.16 21.96
CA THR A 11 18.60 -47.35 20.79
C THR A 11 19.21 -46.04 21.29
N GLU A 12 20.51 -46.06 21.60
CA GLU A 12 21.30 -44.84 21.64
C GLU A 12 21.37 -44.34 20.21
N VAL A 13 20.35 -43.58 19.81
CA VAL A 13 20.45 -42.67 18.68
C VAL A 13 21.57 -41.71 19.06
N PRO A 14 22.71 -41.69 18.34
CA PRO A 14 23.74 -40.71 18.64
C PRO A 14 23.10 -39.34 18.52
N ALA A 15 23.17 -38.54 19.59
CA ALA A 15 22.50 -37.25 19.69
C ALA A 15 22.83 -36.28 18.53
N GLY A 16 23.94 -36.52 17.82
CA GLY A 16 24.31 -35.79 16.59
C GLY A 16 23.45 -36.08 15.34
N GLU A 17 22.80 -37.26 15.24
CA GLU A 17 21.96 -37.62 14.09
C GLU A 17 20.56 -36.99 14.18
N ALA A 18 20.05 -36.82 15.41
CA ALA A 18 18.76 -36.19 15.68
C ALA A 18 18.80 -34.68 15.39
N ASP A 19 19.89 -33.99 15.75
CA ASP A 19 20.08 -32.57 15.43
C ASP A 19 20.25 -32.34 13.92
N ALA A 20 20.94 -33.24 13.20
CA ALA A 20 21.06 -33.21 11.75
C ALA A 20 19.70 -33.46 11.05
N SER A 21 18.85 -34.31 11.62
CA SER A 21 17.50 -34.63 11.12
C SER A 21 16.52 -33.46 11.27
N LEU A 22 16.55 -32.77 12.42
CA LEU A 22 15.70 -31.59 12.67
C LEU A 22 16.12 -30.39 11.81
N THR A 23 17.43 -30.16 11.65
CA THR A 23 17.94 -29.13 10.74
C THR A 23 17.60 -29.46 9.27
N GLY A 24 17.66 -30.74 8.87
CA GLY A 24 17.21 -31.19 7.56
C GLY A 24 15.70 -30.98 7.34
N THR A 25 14.88 -31.27 8.35
CA THR A 25 13.42 -31.07 8.30
C THR A 25 13.06 -29.58 8.23
N LEU A 26 13.77 -28.73 8.99
CA LEU A 26 13.60 -27.28 8.93
C LEU A 26 14.01 -26.72 7.57
N ARG A 27 15.11 -27.23 6.99
CA ARG A 27 15.54 -26.88 5.63
C ARG A 27 14.46 -27.23 4.60
N ALA A 28 13.85 -28.40 4.71
CA ALA A 28 12.77 -28.83 3.83
C ALA A 28 11.50 -27.97 3.97
N LEU A 29 11.11 -27.60 5.19
CA LEU A 29 9.98 -26.68 5.41
C LEU A 29 10.24 -25.27 4.85
N ILE A 30 11.49 -24.79 4.94
CA ILE A 30 11.87 -23.49 4.37
C ILE A 30 11.80 -23.54 2.84
N ASP A 31 12.26 -24.63 2.23
CA ASP A 31 12.26 -24.81 0.77
C ASP A 31 10.82 -24.92 0.21
N ASP A 32 9.96 -25.69 0.88
CA ASP A 32 8.53 -25.77 0.57
C ASP A 32 7.82 -24.42 0.79
N GLY A 33 8.17 -23.71 1.87
CA GLY A 33 7.67 -22.37 2.16
C GLY A 33 8.05 -21.35 1.10
N GLN A 34 9.28 -21.38 0.59
CA GLN A 34 9.71 -20.54 -0.53
C GLN A 34 8.89 -20.83 -1.79
N THR A 35 8.68 -22.11 -2.11
CA THR A 35 7.92 -22.53 -3.29
C THR A 35 6.46 -22.04 -3.23
N LEU A 36 5.83 -22.11 -2.05
CA LEU A 36 4.48 -21.57 -1.84
C LEU A 36 4.43 -20.04 -1.94
N PHE A 37 5.41 -19.34 -1.37
CA PHE A 37 5.50 -17.88 -1.47
C PHE A 37 5.69 -17.42 -2.91
N GLU A 38 6.50 -18.11 -3.69
CA GLU A 38 6.72 -17.82 -5.11
C GLU A 38 5.43 -18.02 -5.93
N ALA A 39 4.63 -19.04 -5.60
CA ALA A 39 3.34 -19.29 -6.23
C ALA A 39 2.31 -18.20 -5.93
N GLU A 40 2.19 -17.75 -4.68
CA GLU A 40 1.28 -16.64 -4.33
C GLU A 40 1.74 -15.31 -4.94
N LEU A 41 3.05 -15.06 -4.95
CA LEU A 41 3.61 -13.85 -5.57
C LEU A 41 3.34 -13.86 -7.08
N ALA A 42 3.51 -15.00 -7.75
CA ALA A 42 3.20 -15.17 -9.16
C ALA A 42 1.70 -14.94 -9.44
N TYR A 43 0.82 -15.44 -8.58
CA TYR A 43 -0.62 -15.22 -8.69
C TYR A 43 -1.02 -13.75 -8.45
N ALA A 44 -0.46 -13.09 -7.44
CA ALA A 44 -0.66 -11.66 -7.17
C ALA A 44 -0.13 -10.78 -8.32
N ARG A 45 1.03 -11.14 -8.88
CA ARG A 45 1.64 -10.49 -10.04
C ARG A 45 0.83 -10.70 -11.32
N ALA A 46 0.26 -11.89 -11.52
CA ALA A 46 -0.65 -12.18 -12.62
C ALA A 46 -1.93 -11.32 -12.52
N ARG A 47 -2.47 -11.15 -11.32
CA ARG A 47 -3.64 -10.27 -11.08
C ARG A 47 -3.32 -8.80 -11.36
N ALA A 48 -2.14 -8.34 -10.96
CA ALA A 48 -1.67 -6.98 -11.22
C ALA A 48 -1.42 -6.70 -12.71
N THR A 49 -0.87 -7.67 -13.44
CA THR A 49 -0.59 -7.56 -14.88
C THR A 49 -1.85 -7.73 -15.74
N TYR A 50 -2.79 -8.58 -15.35
CA TYR A 50 -4.10 -8.69 -16.02
C TYR A 50 -4.90 -7.39 -15.95
N GLY A 51 -4.81 -6.67 -14.83
CA GLY A 51 -5.40 -5.32 -14.69
C GLY A 51 -4.77 -4.27 -15.62
N TRP A 52 -3.54 -4.49 -16.10
CA TRP A 52 -2.75 -3.49 -16.82
C TRP A 52 -3.36 -3.08 -18.17
N GLY A 53 -3.91 -4.05 -18.92
CA GLY A 53 -4.54 -3.78 -20.22
C GLY A 53 -5.78 -2.87 -20.10
N ARG A 54 -6.53 -2.99 -19.01
CA ARG A 54 -7.71 -2.16 -18.72
C ARG A 54 -7.36 -0.88 -17.97
N ALA A 55 -6.28 -0.91 -17.18
CA ALA A 55 -5.75 0.24 -16.47
C ALA A 55 -5.32 1.35 -17.43
N LYS A 56 -4.79 1.03 -18.63
CA LYS A 56 -4.36 2.06 -19.59
C LYS A 56 -5.51 2.96 -20.05
N GLY A 57 -6.70 2.38 -20.31
CA GLY A 57 -7.89 3.14 -20.64
C GLY A 57 -8.39 4.00 -19.48
N ILE A 58 -8.39 3.46 -18.26
CA ILE A 58 -8.76 4.19 -17.04
C ILE A 58 -7.80 5.35 -16.79
N VAL A 59 -6.49 5.12 -16.91
CA VAL A 59 -5.46 6.16 -16.75
C VAL A 59 -5.63 7.26 -17.79
N ALA A 60 -5.88 6.90 -19.06
CA ALA A 60 -6.16 7.89 -20.10
C ALA A 60 -7.40 8.74 -19.78
N LEU A 61 -8.48 8.12 -19.33
CA LEU A 61 -9.69 8.83 -18.91
C LEU A 61 -9.46 9.71 -17.68
N LEU A 62 -8.68 9.26 -16.69
CA LEU A 62 -8.33 10.07 -15.53
C LEU A 62 -7.47 11.28 -15.89
N LEU A 63 -6.49 11.11 -16.79
CA LEU A 63 -5.70 12.23 -17.30
C LEU A 63 -6.57 13.23 -18.05
N LEU A 64 -7.48 12.75 -18.89
CA LEU A 64 -8.41 13.60 -19.62
C LEU A 64 -9.37 14.34 -18.66
N ALA A 65 -9.92 13.64 -17.67
CA ALA A 65 -10.77 14.24 -16.64
C ALA A 65 -10.00 15.28 -15.81
N LEU A 66 -8.73 15.01 -15.46
CA LEU A 66 -7.87 15.95 -14.75
C LEU A 66 -7.60 17.21 -15.59
N ALA A 67 -7.36 17.05 -16.90
CA ALA A 67 -7.20 18.19 -17.81
C ALA A 67 -8.48 19.05 -17.87
N PHE A 68 -9.66 18.42 -18.02
CA PHE A 68 -10.93 19.15 -18.00
C PHE A 68 -11.24 19.80 -16.65
N ALA A 69 -10.90 19.14 -15.54
CA ALA A 69 -11.05 19.72 -14.20
C ALA A 69 -10.15 20.96 -14.04
N PHE A 70 -8.92 20.92 -14.56
CA PHE A 70 -8.02 22.07 -14.56
C PHE A 70 -8.58 23.23 -15.39
N PHE A 71 -9.04 22.97 -16.62
CA PHE A 71 -9.65 24.02 -17.45
C PHE A 71 -10.92 24.59 -16.81
N THR A 72 -11.75 23.74 -16.21
CA THR A 72 -12.94 24.17 -15.47
C THR A 72 -12.55 25.08 -14.30
N LEU A 73 -11.50 24.72 -13.54
CA LEU A 73 -11.02 25.54 -12.43
C LEU A 73 -10.54 26.92 -12.92
N VAL A 74 -9.76 26.97 -14.01
CA VAL A 74 -9.31 28.23 -14.63
C VAL A 74 -10.51 29.05 -15.10
N ALA A 75 -11.48 28.44 -15.78
CA ALA A 75 -12.68 29.12 -16.26
C ALA A 75 -13.53 29.66 -15.11
N LEU A 76 -13.65 28.94 -13.99
CA LEU A 76 -14.31 29.43 -12.78
C LEU A 76 -13.58 30.63 -12.18
N VAL A 77 -12.25 30.60 -12.09
CA VAL A 77 -11.47 31.74 -11.58
C VAL A 77 -11.69 32.97 -12.45
N VAL A 78 -11.54 32.82 -13.77
CA VAL A 78 -11.76 33.91 -14.72
C VAL A 78 -13.20 34.43 -14.63
N GLY A 79 -14.20 33.54 -14.65
CA GLY A 79 -15.60 33.91 -14.53
C GLY A 79 -15.93 34.65 -13.23
N LEU A 80 -15.35 34.22 -12.10
CA LEU A 80 -15.54 34.86 -10.81
C LEU A 80 -14.89 36.26 -10.76
N LEU A 81 -13.71 36.42 -11.36
CA LEU A 81 -13.09 37.75 -11.49
C LEU A 81 -13.96 38.68 -12.34
N LEU A 82 -14.47 38.22 -13.49
CA LEU A 82 -15.36 39.01 -14.34
C LEU A 82 -16.66 39.38 -13.61
N ALA A 83 -17.23 38.46 -12.83
CA ALA A 83 -18.45 38.69 -12.06
C ALA A 83 -18.26 39.68 -10.89
N LEU A 84 -17.11 39.63 -10.20
CA LEU A 84 -16.84 40.48 -9.03
C LEU A 84 -16.23 41.84 -9.38
N THR A 85 -15.58 41.97 -10.54
CA THR A 85 -14.98 43.25 -10.99
C THR A 85 -15.93 44.45 -10.89
N PRO A 86 -17.21 44.39 -11.34
CA PRO A 86 -18.12 45.52 -11.21
C PRO A 86 -18.51 45.86 -9.76
N LEU A 87 -18.32 44.95 -8.80
CA LEU A 87 -18.66 45.16 -7.39
C LEU A 87 -17.45 45.59 -6.54
N LEU A 88 -16.28 44.98 -6.74
CA LEU A 88 -15.13 45.11 -5.84
C LEU A 88 -13.91 45.82 -6.44
N THR A 89 -14.00 46.31 -7.68
CA THR A 89 -12.84 46.73 -8.50
C THR A 89 -11.89 45.56 -8.82
N PRO A 90 -11.02 45.66 -9.84
CA PRO A 90 -10.15 44.55 -10.23
C PRO A 90 -9.24 44.04 -9.11
N TRP A 91 -8.68 44.96 -8.30
CA TRP A 91 -7.80 44.61 -7.19
C TRP A 91 -8.52 43.91 -6.05
N GLY A 92 -9.73 44.38 -5.70
CA GLY A 92 -10.55 43.75 -4.67
C GLY A 92 -11.02 42.35 -5.07
N ALA A 93 -11.41 42.18 -6.34
CA ALA A 93 -11.77 40.87 -6.87
C ALA A 93 -10.60 39.88 -6.80
N LEU A 94 -9.39 40.30 -7.20
CA LEU A 94 -8.19 39.45 -7.13
C LEU A 94 -7.87 39.03 -5.70
N ALA A 95 -7.91 39.96 -4.75
CA ALA A 95 -7.63 39.68 -3.34
C ALA A 95 -8.66 38.68 -2.76
N PHE A 96 -9.95 38.90 -3.03
CA PHE A 96 -11.01 38.03 -2.53
C PHE A 96 -10.93 36.62 -3.10
N VAL A 97 -10.82 36.49 -4.42
CA VAL A 97 -10.73 35.18 -5.09
C VAL A 97 -9.44 34.46 -4.70
N GLY A 98 -8.32 35.17 -4.67
CA GLY A 98 -7.02 34.61 -4.29
C GLY A 98 -7.00 34.09 -2.85
N LEU A 99 -7.52 34.86 -1.89
CA LEU A 99 -7.62 34.41 -0.50
C LEU A 99 -8.62 33.25 -0.34
N GLY A 100 -9.75 33.29 -1.05
CA GLY A 100 -10.74 32.22 -1.01
C GLY A 100 -10.19 30.88 -1.52
N LEU A 101 -9.60 30.88 -2.73
CA LEU A 101 -9.00 29.67 -3.29
C LEU A 101 -7.76 29.24 -2.51
N GLY A 102 -6.92 30.18 -2.06
CA GLY A 102 -5.74 29.87 -1.25
C GLY A 102 -6.11 29.21 0.08
N GLY A 103 -7.13 29.73 0.76
CA GLY A 103 -7.67 29.13 1.98
C GLY A 103 -8.24 27.73 1.74
N LEU A 104 -9.00 27.55 0.67
CA LEU A 104 -9.54 26.24 0.30
C LEU A 104 -8.43 25.24 -0.05
N ALA A 105 -7.42 25.66 -0.81
CA ALA A 105 -6.27 24.84 -1.14
C ALA A 105 -5.49 24.42 0.12
N ALA A 106 -5.29 25.33 1.07
CA ALA A 106 -4.65 25.03 2.35
C ALA A 106 -5.47 24.01 3.17
N ALA A 107 -6.80 24.15 3.21
CA ALA A 107 -7.68 23.19 3.87
C ALA A 107 -7.64 21.79 3.21
N CYS A 108 -7.70 21.74 1.87
CA CYS A 108 -7.55 20.50 1.12
C CYS A 108 -6.18 19.84 1.39
N PHE A 109 -5.09 20.61 1.40
CA PHE A 109 -3.76 20.11 1.70
C PHE A 109 -3.67 19.56 3.13
N ALA A 110 -4.15 20.31 4.12
CA ALA A 110 -4.15 19.90 5.53
C ALA A 110 -4.96 18.61 5.76
N THR A 111 -6.13 18.50 5.13
CA THR A 111 -6.97 17.29 5.23
C THR A 111 -6.34 16.09 4.53
N ALA A 112 -5.72 16.28 3.35
CA ALA A 112 -4.99 15.22 2.67
C ALA A 112 -3.81 14.71 3.51
N VAL A 113 -2.94 15.60 4.00
CA VAL A 113 -1.81 15.24 4.87
C VAL A 113 -2.29 14.56 6.15
N GLY A 114 -3.38 15.05 6.76
CA GLY A 114 -3.99 14.45 7.92
C GLY A 114 -4.46 13.01 7.68
N ARG A 115 -5.07 12.74 6.51
CA ARG A 115 -5.49 11.39 6.12
C ARG A 115 -4.31 10.46 5.86
N PHE A 116 -3.27 10.93 5.16
CA PHE A 116 -2.05 10.15 4.95
C PHE A 116 -1.36 9.79 6.26
N ARG A 117 -1.27 10.73 7.20
CA ARG A 117 -0.69 10.49 8.52
C ARG A 117 -1.47 9.45 9.31
N LYS A 118 -2.81 9.51 9.29
CA LYS A 118 -3.67 8.51 9.94
C LYS A 118 -3.51 7.12 9.32
N ALA A 119 -3.49 7.04 7.99
CA ALA A 119 -3.28 5.76 7.29
C ALA A 119 -1.90 5.16 7.59
N ARG A 120 -0.85 5.99 7.59
CA ARG A 120 0.51 5.56 7.97
C ARG A 120 0.57 5.13 9.43
N ALA A 121 -0.04 5.87 10.34
CA ALA A 121 -0.11 5.51 11.76
C ALA A 121 -0.84 4.18 11.99
N ALA A 122 -1.92 3.90 11.25
CA ALA A 122 -2.62 2.62 11.33
C ALA A 122 -1.77 1.44 10.80
N LEU A 123 -0.94 1.69 9.78
CA LEU A 123 -0.04 0.67 9.22
C LEU A 123 1.21 0.43 10.08
N LEU A 124 1.74 1.47 10.73
CA LEU A 124 2.96 1.43 11.55
C LEU A 124 2.69 1.14 13.03
N GLY A 125 1.50 1.47 13.53
CA GLY A 125 1.12 1.35 14.95
C GLY A 125 0.69 -0.06 15.38
N LYS A 126 0.74 -1.06 14.50
CA LYS A 126 0.38 -2.45 14.83
C LYS A 126 1.55 -3.19 15.51
N GLY A 127 2.11 -2.62 16.58
CA GLY A 127 3.33 -3.11 17.23
C GLY A 127 3.46 -2.83 18.73
N THR A 128 2.42 -2.33 19.40
CA THR A 128 2.38 -2.20 20.86
C THR A 128 0.95 -2.41 21.33
N GLU A 129 0.78 -3.06 22.49
CA GLU A 129 -0.48 -3.45 23.15
C GLU A 129 -0.91 -4.90 22.88
N THR A 130 -0.10 -5.82 23.41
CA THR A 130 -0.61 -6.94 24.23
C THR A 130 -0.74 -6.45 25.67
#